data_AF-A0AAD9FX30-F1
#
_entry.id   AF-A0AAD9FX30-F1
#
_cell.length_a   1.000
_cell.length_b   1.000
_cell.length_c   1.000
_cell.angle_alpha   90.00
_cell.angle_beta   90.00
_cell.angle_gamma   90.00
#
_symmetry.space_group_name_H-M   'P 1'
#
loop_
_entity.id
_entity.type
_entity.pdbx_description
1 polymer ?
#
loop_
_entity_poly.entity_id
_entity_poly.type
_entity_poly.pdbx_seq_one_letter_code
_entity_poly.pdbx_strand_id
1 'polypeptide(L)'
;MTTKQKSPGLTIVIKLGTSSIVSPTPPFLPHLHLLSSIVETVVKLREMGHRVVLVSSGAIGVGLRRMGLEEKGKGLSRKQALAAIGQGRLIALYDNLFGQLDQPIAQILLTRTDISDRTRYLNAQNTFNELLSMGVVPIVNENDTVSVQEIKFGDNDTLSAIASAIVHADYLFLLTDVRCLYTDNPRTNPDAQPVRVVRDIRKVRQQVSTSTLGTSLGTGGMSTKLIAAELATAAGTTTVVMHSAHVEDIFGVIQGGAGPSGQVSETPRLDDGPLCTRFLRHDDPMRDRKWWIAHGLHSAGVIIMDEGALRGLQRKESGGRLLPAGVVRVEGPFASHQAVKLVVRRRRRPTLPASIQLTASSETSSTSPPPSPRLADHSENVSPLPAPQPGTPNIQPALSLSSSIASLDPLSRSVPPSPAMTALSERLAKTTMEGGQGSVKVVHELAVARGERTLTAADEGDWEEVEVGKGLALYNSSEIDRIKGMKSSHIEQVLGYCESEHVVDSITFFP
;
A
#
# COMPACT_ATOMS: atom_id res chain seq x y z
N MET A 1 -37.51 33.52 -0.58
CA MET A 1 -36.11 33.08 -0.70
C MET A 1 -36.06 31.59 -0.41
N THR A 2 -35.99 30.77 -1.45
CA THR A 2 -35.91 29.31 -1.32
C THR A 2 -34.55 28.94 -0.77
N THR A 3 -34.53 28.36 0.43
CA THR A 3 -33.37 27.72 1.02
C THR A 3 -32.94 26.56 0.13
N LYS A 4 -32.00 26.81 -0.80
CA LYS A 4 -31.29 25.72 -1.49
C LYS A 4 -30.66 24.84 -0.40
N GLN A 5 -31.17 23.63 -0.21
CA GLN A 5 -30.51 22.61 0.61
C GLN A 5 -29.06 22.51 0.11
N LYS A 6 -28.11 22.94 0.95
CA LYS A 6 -26.69 22.84 0.65
C LYS A 6 -26.38 21.34 0.59
N SER A 7 -25.97 20.85 -0.58
CA SER A 7 -25.52 19.47 -0.74
C SER A 7 -24.41 19.16 0.28
N PRO A 8 -24.36 17.95 0.86
CA PRO A 8 -23.36 17.62 1.87
C PRO A 8 -21.94 17.83 1.33
N GLY A 9 -21.07 18.34 2.19
CA GLY A 9 -19.68 18.63 1.85
C GLY A 9 -18.89 17.37 1.54
N LEU A 10 -18.58 17.16 0.26
CA LEU A 10 -17.70 16.08 -0.20
C LEU A 10 -16.24 16.26 0.21
N THR A 11 -15.50 15.16 0.26
CA THR A 11 -14.05 15.11 0.44
C THR A 11 -13.39 14.70 -0.87
N ILE A 12 -12.47 15.54 -1.35
CA ILE A 12 -11.93 15.46 -2.70
C ILE A 12 -10.41 15.45 -2.64
N VAL A 13 -9.80 14.45 -3.27
CA VAL A 13 -8.36 14.41 -3.52
C VAL A 13 -8.10 14.77 -4.97
N ILE A 14 -7.18 15.70 -5.22
CA ILE A 14 -6.77 16.08 -6.58
C ILE A 14 -5.27 15.83 -6.71
N LYS A 15 -4.89 14.98 -7.66
CA LYS A 15 -3.51 14.63 -7.93
C LYS A 15 -3.01 15.37 -9.17
N LEU A 16 -1.81 15.93 -9.05
CA LEU A 16 -1.11 16.63 -10.12
C LEU A 16 0.17 15.88 -10.51
N GLY A 17 0.30 15.55 -11.79
CA GLY A 17 1.54 15.02 -12.36
C GLY A 17 2.60 16.10 -12.56
N THR A 18 3.88 15.70 -12.67
CA THR A 18 5.00 16.63 -12.89
C THR A 18 4.79 17.51 -14.12
N SER A 19 4.23 16.96 -15.20
CA SER A 19 3.92 17.68 -16.44
C SER A 19 2.85 18.77 -16.28
N SER A 20 2.03 18.70 -15.23
CA SER A 20 1.05 19.75 -14.89
C SER A 20 1.65 20.84 -14.00
N ILE A 21 2.83 20.61 -13.42
CA ILE A 21 3.49 21.55 -12.50
C ILE A 21 4.59 22.33 -13.20
N VAL A 22 5.46 21.64 -13.96
CA VAL A 22 6.63 22.22 -14.64
C VAL A 22 6.76 21.70 -16.06
N SER A 23 7.37 22.51 -16.93
CA SER A 23 7.64 22.13 -18.31
C SER A 23 8.52 20.88 -18.38
N PRO A 24 8.28 19.99 -19.37
CA PRO A 24 9.00 18.72 -19.50
C PRO A 24 10.41 18.86 -20.09
N THR A 25 10.90 20.08 -20.27
CA THR A 25 12.23 20.37 -20.80
C THR A 25 12.83 21.55 -20.05
N PRO A 26 14.17 21.66 -20.01
CA PRO A 26 14.84 22.85 -19.51
C PRO A 26 14.26 24.11 -20.17
N PRO A 27 14.09 25.22 -19.43
CA PRO A 27 14.55 25.44 -18.06
C PRO A 27 13.54 25.03 -16.95
N PHE A 28 12.65 24.07 -17.23
CA PHE A 28 11.67 23.50 -16.28
C PHE A 28 10.78 24.57 -15.63
N LEU A 29 10.18 25.44 -16.45
CA LEU A 29 9.35 26.54 -15.98
C LEU A 29 8.05 26.01 -15.35
N PRO A 30 7.62 26.48 -14.16
CA PRO A 30 6.30 26.19 -13.64
C PRO A 30 5.20 26.68 -14.57
N HIS A 31 4.17 25.87 -14.72
CA HIS A 31 2.96 26.23 -15.44
C HIS A 31 2.07 27.08 -14.54
N LEU A 32 2.46 28.35 -14.32
CA LEU A 32 1.75 29.25 -13.41
C LEU A 32 0.26 29.38 -13.72
N HIS A 33 -0.12 29.47 -15.01
CA HIS A 33 -1.53 29.53 -15.40
C HIS A 33 -2.33 28.32 -14.91
N LEU A 34 -1.77 27.11 -15.01
CA LEU A 34 -2.42 25.88 -14.59
C LEU A 34 -2.46 25.78 -13.07
N LEU A 35 -1.36 26.11 -12.39
CA LEU A 35 -1.31 26.16 -10.92
C LEU A 35 -2.31 27.17 -10.35
N SER A 36 -2.42 28.37 -10.93
CA SER A 36 -3.44 29.35 -10.55
C SER A 36 -4.86 28.84 -10.77
N SER A 37 -5.12 28.20 -11.91
CA SER A 37 -6.44 27.61 -12.21
C SER A 37 -6.82 26.50 -11.21
N ILE A 38 -5.85 25.68 -10.80
CA ILE A 38 -6.03 24.66 -9.77
C ILE A 38 -6.33 25.31 -8.42
N VAL A 39 -5.55 26.32 -8.02
CA VAL A 39 -5.72 27.04 -6.76
C VAL A 39 -7.11 27.67 -6.68
N GLU A 40 -7.53 28.39 -7.72
CA GLU A 40 -8.89 28.96 -7.81
C GLU A 40 -9.97 27.89 -7.74
N THR A 41 -9.77 26.75 -8.41
CA THR A 41 -10.72 25.63 -8.38
C THR A 41 -10.83 25.04 -6.98
N VAL A 42 -9.70 24.84 -6.29
CA VAL A 42 -9.67 24.34 -4.91
C VAL A 42 -10.38 25.29 -3.96
N VAL A 43 -10.11 26.60 -4.06
CA VAL A 43 -10.76 27.61 -3.21
C VAL A 43 -12.27 27.64 -3.47
N LYS A 44 -12.73 27.60 -4.73
CA LYS A 44 -14.16 27.51 -5.07
C LYS A 44 -14.81 26.24 -4.51
N LEU A 45 -14.14 25.08 -4.59
CA LEU A 45 -14.64 23.84 -3.97
C LEU A 45 -14.77 23.98 -2.44
N ARG A 46 -13.78 24.63 -1.80
CA ARG A 46 -13.81 24.92 -0.37
C ARG A 46 -14.98 25.85 0.01
N GLU A 47 -15.23 26.90 -0.76
CA GLU A 47 -16.37 27.82 -0.57
C GLU A 47 -17.72 27.09 -0.69
N MET A 48 -17.81 26.10 -1.57
CA MET A 48 -18.98 25.22 -1.71
C MET A 48 -19.18 24.29 -0.50
N GLY A 49 -18.21 24.22 0.42
CA GLY A 49 -18.25 23.39 1.63
C GLY A 49 -17.55 22.04 1.48
N HIS A 50 -16.79 21.84 0.39
CA HIS A 50 -16.00 20.62 0.20
C HIS A 50 -14.68 20.67 0.97
N ARG A 51 -14.15 19.50 1.33
CA ARG A 51 -12.82 19.31 1.90
C ARG A 51 -11.89 18.87 0.79
N VAL A 52 -10.75 19.53 0.60
CA VAL A 52 -9.86 19.26 -0.54
C VAL A 52 -8.44 18.96 -0.07
N VAL A 53 -7.85 17.91 -0.63
CA VAL A 53 -6.43 17.53 -0.47
C VAL A 53 -5.77 17.55 -1.83
N LEU A 54 -4.61 18.19 -1.95
CA LEU A 54 -3.78 18.15 -3.15
C LEU A 54 -2.66 17.14 -2.99
N VAL A 55 -2.42 16.33 -4.01
CA VAL A 55 -1.27 15.42 -4.09
C VAL A 55 -0.41 15.89 -5.25
N SER A 56 0.75 16.48 -4.96
CA SER A 56 1.58 17.12 -5.97
C SER A 56 2.80 16.30 -6.32
N SER A 57 3.21 16.34 -7.58
CA SER A 57 4.54 15.91 -8.03
C SER A 57 5.44 17.12 -8.29
N GLY A 58 6.55 16.94 -9.01
CA GLY A 58 7.32 18.05 -9.58
C GLY A 58 8.48 18.57 -8.74
N ALA A 59 8.69 18.07 -7.51
CA ALA A 59 9.80 18.49 -6.65
C ALA A 59 11.17 18.40 -7.38
N ILE A 60 11.49 17.27 -7.99
CA ILE A 60 12.75 17.12 -8.76
C ILE A 60 12.86 18.14 -9.90
N GLY A 61 11.77 18.38 -10.65
CA GLY A 61 11.78 19.34 -11.76
C GLY A 61 11.98 20.78 -11.29
N VAL A 62 11.36 21.15 -10.17
CA VAL A 62 11.61 22.44 -9.50
C VAL A 62 13.06 22.53 -8.99
N GLY A 63 13.61 21.43 -8.47
CA GLY A 63 15.00 21.33 -8.05
C GLY A 63 15.98 21.52 -9.20
N LEU A 64 15.72 20.88 -10.35
CA LEU A 64 16.50 21.05 -11.58
C LEU A 64 16.54 22.51 -12.03
N ARG A 65 15.37 23.15 -12.11
CA ARG A 65 15.29 24.59 -12.41
C ARG A 65 16.11 25.41 -11.42
N ARG A 66 15.93 25.16 -10.12
CA ARG A 66 16.59 25.93 -9.06
C ARG A 66 18.11 25.86 -9.15
N MET A 67 18.62 24.70 -9.57
CA MET A 67 20.05 24.42 -9.72
C MET A 67 20.59 24.73 -11.13
N GLY A 68 19.74 25.15 -12.07
CA GLY A 68 20.16 25.39 -13.46
C GLY A 68 20.66 24.13 -14.17
N LEU A 69 20.17 22.95 -13.78
CA LEU A 69 20.62 21.67 -14.32
C LEU A 69 19.67 21.21 -15.44
N GLU A 70 20.22 20.71 -16.54
CA GLU A 70 19.43 20.21 -17.68
C GLU A 70 18.87 18.81 -17.46
N GLU A 71 19.48 18.00 -16.59
CA GLU A 71 19.04 16.64 -16.31
C GLU A 71 19.24 16.20 -14.84
N LYS A 72 18.39 15.27 -14.41
CA LYS A 72 18.38 14.69 -13.05
C LYS A 72 19.58 13.80 -12.73
N GLY A 73 20.28 13.28 -13.74
CA GLY A 73 21.36 12.30 -13.57
C GLY A 73 20.86 10.92 -13.12
N LYS A 74 21.79 9.95 -13.05
CA LYS A 74 21.48 8.51 -12.85
C LYS A 74 21.54 8.00 -11.40
N GLY A 75 21.94 8.81 -10.41
CA GLY A 75 22.07 8.39 -9.00
C GLY A 75 20.84 8.66 -8.15
N LEU A 76 20.47 7.71 -7.28
CA LEU A 76 19.40 7.86 -6.28
C LEU A 76 19.64 9.10 -5.40
N SER A 77 20.81 9.19 -4.76
CA SER A 77 21.15 10.30 -3.86
C SER A 77 21.05 11.66 -4.54
N ARG A 78 21.42 11.75 -5.83
CA ARG A 78 21.26 12.99 -6.61
C ARG A 78 19.79 13.35 -6.82
N LYS A 79 18.94 12.38 -7.14
CA LYS A 79 17.49 12.61 -7.25
C LYS A 79 16.88 13.04 -5.92
N GLN A 80 17.28 12.41 -4.82
CA GLN A 80 16.81 12.77 -3.47
C GLN A 80 17.25 14.18 -3.08
N ALA A 81 18.51 14.57 -3.39
CA ALA A 81 18.99 15.93 -3.16
C ALA A 81 18.20 16.96 -4.00
N LEU A 82 17.94 16.67 -5.29
CA LEU A 82 17.12 17.52 -6.14
C LEU A 82 15.68 17.62 -5.65
N ALA A 83 15.09 16.52 -5.19
CA ALA A 83 13.76 16.50 -4.59
C ALA A 83 13.72 17.37 -3.32
N ALA A 84 14.70 17.24 -2.42
CA ALA A 84 14.79 18.05 -1.21
C ALA A 84 14.91 19.56 -1.53
N ILE A 85 15.78 19.94 -2.47
CA ILE A 85 15.94 21.33 -2.94
C ILE A 85 14.63 21.85 -3.53
N GLY A 86 14.01 21.05 -4.39
CA GLY A 86 12.82 21.45 -5.12
C GLY A 86 11.54 21.43 -4.28
N GLN A 87 11.43 20.55 -3.28
CA GLN A 87 10.25 20.44 -2.42
C GLN A 87 10.02 21.71 -1.61
N GLY A 88 11.09 22.30 -1.04
CA GLY A 88 11.00 23.59 -0.35
C GLY A 88 10.53 24.73 -1.26
N ARG A 89 10.95 24.72 -2.53
CA ARG A 89 10.50 25.70 -3.53
C ARG A 89 9.09 25.44 -4.03
N LEU A 90 8.70 24.17 -4.16
CA LEU A 90 7.38 23.75 -4.60
C LEU A 90 6.32 24.15 -3.56
N ILE A 91 6.56 23.88 -2.28
CA ILE A 91 5.62 24.28 -1.23
C ILE A 91 5.52 25.80 -1.11
N ALA A 92 6.64 26.52 -1.22
CA ALA A 92 6.61 27.99 -1.24
C ALA A 92 5.84 28.54 -2.46
N LEU A 93 5.88 27.87 -3.61
CA LEU A 93 5.08 28.26 -4.77
C LEU A 93 3.58 28.09 -4.49
N TYR A 94 3.17 26.95 -3.93
CA TYR A 94 1.78 26.75 -3.53
C TYR A 94 1.35 27.76 -2.47
N ASP A 95 2.15 27.97 -1.43
CA ASP A 95 1.87 28.89 -0.32
C ASP A 95 1.64 30.32 -0.83
N ASN A 96 2.50 30.79 -1.74
CA ASN A 96 2.34 32.11 -2.35
C ASN A 96 1.06 32.23 -3.18
N LEU A 97 0.72 31.20 -3.97
CA LEU A 97 -0.48 31.21 -4.82
C LEU A 97 -1.77 31.12 -4.01
N PHE A 98 -1.85 30.20 -3.05
CA PHE A 98 -3.00 30.07 -2.15
C PHE A 98 -3.14 31.26 -1.20
N GLY A 99 -2.02 31.84 -0.77
CA GLY A 99 -1.98 33.05 0.05
C GLY A 99 -2.55 34.28 -0.63
N GLN A 100 -2.59 34.35 -1.98
CA GLN A 100 -3.31 35.43 -2.69
C GLN A 100 -4.83 35.38 -2.48
N LEU A 101 -5.35 34.23 -2.02
CA LEU A 101 -6.77 33.98 -1.78
C LEU A 101 -7.06 33.66 -0.30
N ASP A 102 -6.14 34.00 0.61
CA ASP A 102 -6.24 33.77 2.06
C ASP A 102 -6.54 32.31 2.46
N GLN A 103 -6.16 31.35 1.62
CA GLN A 103 -6.37 29.93 1.88
C GLN A 103 -5.12 29.31 2.52
N PRO A 104 -5.14 28.94 3.81
CA PRO A 104 -4.00 28.28 4.43
C PRO A 104 -3.77 26.89 3.83
N ILE A 105 -2.49 26.53 3.68
CA ILE A 105 -2.05 25.19 3.27
C ILE A 105 -1.19 24.53 4.35
N ALA A 106 -1.06 23.21 4.28
CA ALA A 106 -0.12 22.47 5.11
C ALA A 106 0.65 21.44 4.28
N GLN A 107 1.97 21.40 4.48
CA GLN A 107 2.80 20.37 3.85
C GLN A 107 2.64 19.04 4.57
N ILE A 108 2.41 17.97 3.81
CA ILE A 108 2.44 16.60 4.30
C ILE A 108 3.41 15.80 3.43
N LEU A 109 4.42 15.19 4.07
CA LEU A 109 5.36 14.28 3.42
C LEU A 109 5.14 12.89 3.98
N LEU A 110 4.89 11.92 3.11
CA LEU A 110 4.65 10.53 3.49
C LEU A 110 5.53 9.59 2.69
N THR A 111 5.78 8.42 3.25
CA THR A 111 6.37 7.29 2.57
C THR A 111 5.44 6.09 2.64
N ARG A 112 5.69 5.08 1.82
CA ARG A 112 4.97 3.80 1.92
C ARG A 112 5.06 3.16 3.31
N THR A 113 6.19 3.29 4.01
CA THR A 113 6.37 2.68 5.35
C THR A 113 5.53 3.38 6.42
N ASP A 114 5.20 4.65 6.23
CA ASP A 114 4.27 5.39 7.10
C ASP A 114 2.85 4.86 6.99
N ILE A 115 2.49 4.33 5.83
CA ILE A 115 1.15 3.80 5.54
C ILE A 115 1.01 2.34 5.99
N SER A 116 2.07 1.54 5.86
CA SER A 116 2.04 0.12 6.25
C SER A 116 1.99 -0.08 7.77
N ASP A 117 2.60 0.84 8.53
CA ASP A 117 2.54 0.83 9.99
C ASP A 117 1.21 1.39 10.52
N ARG A 118 0.63 0.74 11.54
CA ARG A 118 -0.72 1.12 12.03
C ARG A 118 -0.70 2.44 12.77
N THR A 119 0.31 2.64 13.61
CA THR A 119 0.43 3.82 14.44
C THR A 119 0.70 5.04 13.58
N ARG A 120 1.65 4.95 12.64
CA ARG A 120 1.95 6.02 11.68
C ARG A 120 0.76 6.34 10.77
N TYR A 121 0.03 5.32 10.31
CA TYR A 121 -1.20 5.52 9.54
C TYR A 121 -2.26 6.30 10.34
N LEU A 122 -2.53 5.91 11.58
CA LEU A 122 -3.52 6.61 12.43
C LEU A 122 -3.07 8.04 12.75
N ASN A 123 -1.78 8.25 12.99
CA ASN A 123 -1.24 9.59 13.21
C ASN A 123 -1.40 10.48 11.96
N ALA A 124 -1.13 9.94 10.77
CA ALA A 124 -1.37 10.63 9.52
C ALA A 124 -2.86 10.96 9.35
N GLN A 125 -3.75 9.98 9.55
CA GLN A 125 -5.20 10.17 9.48
C GLN A 125 -5.70 11.26 10.43
N ASN A 126 -5.27 11.24 11.70
CA ASN A 126 -5.63 12.25 12.68
C ASN A 126 -5.16 13.65 12.25
N THR A 127 -3.93 13.75 11.74
CA THR A 127 -3.37 15.01 11.23
C THR A 127 -4.19 15.52 10.04
N PHE A 128 -4.53 14.67 9.07
CA PHE A 128 -5.38 15.06 7.95
C PHE A 128 -6.76 15.54 8.41
N ASN A 129 -7.40 14.82 9.33
CA ASN A 129 -8.72 15.17 9.85
C ASN A 129 -8.71 16.55 10.52
N GLU A 130 -7.68 16.83 11.33
CA GLU A 130 -7.53 18.12 12.01
C GLU A 130 -7.21 19.26 11.03
N LEU A 131 -6.32 19.04 10.06
CA LEU A 131 -6.06 20.04 9.02
C LEU A 131 -7.33 20.40 8.24
N LEU A 132 -8.11 19.39 7.86
CA LEU A 132 -9.35 19.59 7.12
C LEU A 132 -10.43 20.27 7.97
N SER A 133 -10.51 19.99 9.27
CA SER A 133 -11.44 20.65 10.21
C SER A 133 -11.09 22.13 10.43
N MET A 134 -9.80 22.45 10.51
CA MET A 134 -9.28 23.83 10.56
C MET A 134 -9.45 24.59 9.24
N GLY A 135 -9.89 23.90 8.19
CA GLY A 135 -10.11 24.48 6.88
C GLY A 135 -8.85 24.67 6.03
N VAL A 136 -7.74 24.07 6.45
CA VAL A 136 -6.47 24.05 5.73
C VAL A 136 -6.56 23.09 4.54
N VAL A 137 -5.86 23.39 3.45
CA VAL A 137 -5.69 22.48 2.29
C VAL A 137 -4.34 21.74 2.43
N PRO A 138 -4.35 20.42 2.69
CA PRO A 138 -3.12 19.65 2.75
C PRO A 138 -2.51 19.49 1.34
N ILE A 139 -1.20 19.76 1.22
CA ILE A 139 -0.39 19.52 0.03
C ILE A 139 0.53 18.33 0.32
N VAL A 140 0.16 17.18 -0.22
CA VAL A 140 0.81 15.89 0.00
C VAL A 140 1.85 15.63 -1.09
N ASN A 141 3.03 15.16 -0.71
CA ASN A 141 4.01 14.59 -1.64
C ASN A 141 4.77 13.43 -0.96
N GLU A 142 5.46 12.61 -1.76
CA GLU A 142 6.35 11.57 -1.25
C GLU A 142 7.54 12.21 -0.52
N ASN A 143 7.98 11.63 0.59
CA ASN A 143 9.22 12.02 1.25
C ASN A 143 10.44 11.38 0.56
N ASP A 144 10.82 11.93 -0.59
CA ASP A 144 11.90 11.40 -1.45
C ASP A 144 13.22 11.15 -0.70
N THR A 145 13.56 11.97 0.30
CA THR A 145 14.83 11.87 1.05
C THR A 145 14.99 10.54 1.78
N VAL A 146 13.89 9.95 2.27
CA VAL A 146 13.89 8.70 3.02
C VAL A 146 13.19 7.55 2.27
N SER A 147 12.65 7.82 1.08
CA SER A 147 12.03 6.81 0.22
C SER A 147 13.08 6.04 -0.58
N VAL A 148 12.96 4.71 -0.63
CA VAL A 148 13.85 3.81 -1.38
C VAL A 148 13.27 3.55 -2.78
N GLN A 149 14.05 3.84 -3.83
CA GLN A 149 13.58 3.77 -5.24
C GLN A 149 13.33 2.36 -5.79
N GLU A 150 13.74 1.29 -5.09
CA GLU A 150 13.78 -0.07 -5.63
C GLU A 150 12.40 -0.72 -5.84
N ILE A 151 11.34 -0.10 -5.37
CA ILE A 151 9.98 -0.59 -5.54
C ILE A 151 9.29 0.25 -6.62
N LYS A 152 8.99 -0.36 -7.77
CA LYS A 152 8.30 0.22 -8.95
C LYS A 152 6.85 0.69 -8.70
N PHE A 153 6.54 1.14 -7.48
CA PHE A 153 5.27 1.70 -6.99
C PHE A 153 5.39 3.13 -6.46
N GLY A 154 6.57 3.75 -6.52
CA GLY A 154 6.86 5.11 -6.03
C GLY A 154 6.39 6.22 -6.97
N ASP A 155 5.10 6.25 -7.29
CA ASP A 155 4.50 7.35 -8.03
C ASP A 155 3.35 8.01 -7.27
N ASN A 156 3.17 9.31 -7.50
CA ASN A 156 2.15 10.07 -6.79
C ASN A 156 0.71 9.67 -7.19
N ASP A 157 0.51 8.89 -8.25
CA ASP A 157 -0.80 8.30 -8.55
C ASP A 157 -1.17 7.32 -7.40
N THR A 158 -0.27 6.40 -7.06
CA THR A 158 -0.47 5.46 -5.93
C THR A 158 -0.58 6.18 -4.58
N LEU A 159 0.27 7.17 -4.33
CA LEU A 159 0.17 7.99 -3.11
C LEU A 159 -1.19 8.69 -3.00
N SER A 160 -1.75 9.17 -4.11
CA SER A 160 -3.05 9.81 -4.11
C SER A 160 -4.21 8.87 -3.81
N ALA A 161 -4.15 7.63 -4.29
CA ALA A 161 -5.10 6.60 -3.91
C ALA A 161 -5.04 6.31 -2.40
N ILE A 162 -3.84 6.23 -1.85
CA ILE A 162 -3.65 6.05 -0.41
C ILE A 162 -4.16 7.24 0.39
N ALA A 163 -3.82 8.47 -0.01
CA ALA A 163 -4.32 9.68 0.62
C ALA A 163 -5.86 9.71 0.60
N SER A 164 -6.48 9.32 -0.52
CA SER A 164 -7.94 9.20 -0.63
C SER A 164 -8.54 8.21 0.35
N ALA A 165 -7.87 7.07 0.58
CA ALA A 165 -8.30 6.09 1.57
C ALA A 165 -8.14 6.61 3.01
N ILE A 166 -7.03 7.29 3.33
CA ILE A 166 -6.76 7.87 4.67
C ILE A 166 -7.85 8.87 5.06
N VAL A 167 -8.23 9.75 4.13
CA VAL A 167 -9.20 10.83 4.40
C VAL A 167 -10.64 10.44 4.10
N HIS A 168 -10.90 9.18 3.73
CA HIS A 168 -12.20 8.69 3.30
C HIS A 168 -12.83 9.58 2.22
N ALA A 169 -12.08 9.81 1.14
CA ALA A 169 -12.51 10.69 0.07
C ALA A 169 -13.70 10.13 -0.71
N ASP A 170 -14.59 11.01 -1.13
CA ASP A 170 -15.66 10.69 -2.08
C ASP A 170 -15.11 10.60 -3.51
N TYR A 171 -14.15 11.47 -3.83
CA TYR A 171 -13.55 11.59 -5.15
C TYR A 171 -12.02 11.63 -5.11
N LEU A 172 -11.41 10.95 -6.08
CA LEU A 172 -10.01 11.11 -6.46
C LEU A 172 -9.94 11.57 -7.93
N PHE A 173 -9.41 12.77 -8.17
CA PHE A 173 -9.14 13.29 -9.51
C PHE A 173 -7.67 13.10 -9.86
N LEU A 174 -7.39 12.26 -10.85
CA LEU A 174 -6.08 12.08 -11.46
C LEU A 174 -5.95 13.02 -12.66
N LEU A 175 -5.38 14.21 -12.44
CA LEU A 175 -5.15 15.18 -13.50
C LEU A 175 -3.92 14.80 -14.32
N THR A 176 -4.11 14.66 -15.64
CA THR A 176 -3.08 14.15 -16.56
C THR A 176 -3.05 14.94 -17.88
N ASP A 177 -2.11 14.63 -18.74
CA ASP A 177 -1.93 15.20 -20.10
C ASP A 177 -2.81 14.53 -21.18
N VAL A 178 -3.71 13.63 -20.79
CA VAL A 178 -4.69 12.99 -21.67
C VAL A 178 -6.11 13.28 -21.19
N ARG A 179 -7.07 13.37 -22.11
CA ARG A 179 -8.45 13.77 -21.77
C ARG A 179 -9.22 12.69 -21.01
N CYS A 180 -8.98 11.43 -21.37
CA CYS A 180 -9.58 10.25 -20.76
C CYS A 180 -8.74 9.01 -21.13
N LEU A 181 -9.12 7.85 -20.62
CA LEU A 181 -8.70 6.56 -21.16
C LEU A 181 -9.31 6.37 -22.55
N TYR A 182 -8.55 5.70 -23.42
CA TYR A 182 -9.01 5.29 -24.74
C TYR A 182 -8.83 3.77 -24.89
N THR A 183 -9.63 3.16 -25.75
CA THR A 183 -9.52 1.73 -26.08
C THR A 183 -8.18 1.38 -26.71
N ASP A 184 -7.55 2.33 -27.39
CA ASP A 184 -6.17 2.24 -27.90
C ASP A 184 -5.53 3.64 -27.92
N ASN A 185 -4.28 3.78 -28.35
CA ASN A 185 -3.61 5.08 -28.40
C ASN A 185 -4.21 5.96 -29.52
N PRO A 186 -4.93 7.05 -29.19
CA PRO A 186 -5.62 7.88 -30.19
C PRO A 186 -4.66 8.68 -31.09
N ARG A 187 -3.38 8.77 -30.74
CA ARG A 187 -2.35 9.41 -31.58
C ARG A 187 -1.91 8.52 -32.74
N THR A 188 -2.08 7.20 -32.60
CA THR A 188 -1.61 6.20 -33.58
C THR A 188 -2.73 5.37 -34.17
N ASN A 189 -3.86 5.27 -33.47
CA ASN A 189 -5.05 4.54 -33.90
C ASN A 189 -6.27 5.50 -33.96
N PRO A 190 -6.71 5.91 -35.16
CA PRO A 190 -7.88 6.77 -35.33
C PRO A 190 -9.20 6.18 -34.81
N ASP A 191 -9.29 4.84 -34.72
CA ASP A 191 -10.49 4.14 -34.24
C ASP A 191 -10.56 4.07 -32.70
N ALA A 192 -9.56 4.60 -32.00
CA ALA A 192 -9.52 4.62 -30.53
C ALA A 192 -10.70 5.42 -29.95
N GLN A 193 -11.57 4.74 -29.21
CA GLN A 193 -12.76 5.34 -28.61
C GLN A 193 -12.50 5.72 -27.15
N PRO A 194 -13.10 6.82 -26.65
CA PRO A 194 -12.98 7.22 -25.25
C PRO A 194 -13.71 6.25 -24.33
N VAL A 195 -13.03 5.80 -23.27
CA VAL A 195 -13.62 5.00 -22.20
C VAL A 195 -14.17 5.95 -21.14
N ARG A 196 -15.50 6.13 -21.11
CA ARG A 196 -16.15 7.13 -20.23
C ARG A 196 -16.40 6.64 -18.82
N VAL A 197 -16.83 5.39 -18.67
CA VAL A 197 -17.18 4.79 -17.36
C VAL A 197 -16.57 3.40 -17.24
N VAL A 198 -15.96 3.12 -16.09
CA VAL A 198 -15.33 1.85 -15.75
C VAL A 198 -15.97 1.33 -14.46
N ARG A 199 -16.66 0.19 -14.57
CA ARG A 199 -17.25 -0.53 -13.43
C ARG A 199 -16.34 -1.64 -12.90
N ASP A 200 -15.61 -2.30 -13.79
CA ASP A 200 -14.66 -3.36 -13.44
C ASP A 200 -13.33 -3.05 -14.11
N ILE A 201 -12.36 -2.67 -13.28
CA ILE A 201 -11.04 -2.26 -13.75
C ILE A 201 -10.25 -3.43 -14.35
N ARG A 202 -10.54 -4.67 -13.95
CA ARG A 202 -9.86 -5.87 -14.48
C ARG A 202 -10.14 -6.06 -15.96
N LYS A 203 -11.38 -5.78 -16.39
CA LYS A 203 -11.77 -5.83 -17.81
C LYS A 203 -11.04 -4.76 -18.62
N VAL A 204 -10.90 -3.56 -18.07
CA VAL A 204 -10.22 -2.44 -18.74
C VAL A 204 -8.71 -2.67 -18.85
N ARG A 205 -8.05 -3.25 -17.82
CA ARG A 205 -6.61 -3.59 -17.89
C ARG A 205 -6.28 -4.58 -19.01
N GLN A 206 -7.21 -5.45 -19.39
CA GLN A 206 -7.04 -6.38 -20.52
C GLN A 206 -7.24 -5.71 -21.88
N GLN A 207 -7.93 -4.58 -21.92
CA GLN A 207 -8.34 -3.88 -23.15
C GLN A 207 -7.48 -2.65 -23.46
N VAL A 208 -6.85 -2.03 -22.46
CA VAL A 208 -6.06 -0.80 -22.62
C VAL A 208 -4.59 -1.12 -22.84
N SER A 209 -4.04 -0.67 -23.96
CA SER A 209 -2.60 -0.68 -24.24
C SER A 209 -1.84 0.16 -23.21
N THR A 210 -1.18 -0.47 -22.23
CA THR A 210 -0.35 0.23 -21.23
C THR A 210 1.07 0.57 -21.72
N SER A 211 1.41 0.20 -22.96
CA SER A 211 2.78 0.11 -23.46
C SER A 211 3.40 1.41 -23.99
N THR A 212 2.68 2.53 -24.07
CA THR A 212 3.16 3.71 -24.85
C THR A 212 2.99 5.10 -24.19
N LEU A 213 2.95 5.21 -22.87
CA LEU A 213 2.86 6.54 -22.21
C LEU A 213 3.87 6.69 -21.06
N GLY A 214 4.99 7.34 -21.36
CA GLY A 214 5.93 7.87 -20.36
C GLY A 214 6.72 9.03 -20.97
N THR A 215 6.51 10.25 -20.46
CA THR A 215 7.42 11.37 -20.74
C THR A 215 8.67 11.22 -19.86
N SER A 216 9.83 11.70 -20.31
CA SER A 216 11.14 11.55 -19.63
C SER A 216 11.19 12.00 -18.15
N LEU A 217 10.22 12.84 -17.72
CA LEU A 217 10.14 13.42 -16.38
C LEU A 217 9.01 12.88 -15.51
N GLY A 218 8.01 12.21 -16.08
CA GLY A 218 6.96 11.53 -15.33
C GLY A 218 7.37 10.09 -15.00
N THR A 219 7.27 9.69 -13.74
CA THR A 219 7.50 8.29 -13.33
C THR A 219 6.27 7.39 -13.52
N GLY A 220 5.07 7.97 -13.63
CA GLY A 220 3.79 7.25 -13.67
C GLY A 220 3.09 7.33 -15.04
N GLY A 221 3.02 6.20 -15.74
CA GLY A 221 2.32 6.04 -17.02
C GLY A 221 0.81 5.80 -16.84
N MET A 222 0.17 5.20 -17.85
CA MET A 222 -1.25 4.80 -17.72
C MET A 222 -1.44 3.62 -16.76
N SER A 223 -0.45 2.73 -16.69
CA SER A 223 -0.44 1.57 -15.77
C SER A 223 -0.63 1.99 -14.31
N THR A 224 0.09 3.02 -13.85
CA THR A 224 0.03 3.47 -12.46
C THR A 224 -1.29 4.16 -12.12
N LYS A 225 -1.91 4.85 -13.09
CA LYS A 225 -3.27 5.41 -12.93
C LYS A 225 -4.33 4.34 -12.79
N LEU A 226 -4.21 3.24 -13.55
CA LEU A 226 -5.09 2.09 -13.40
C LEU A 226 -4.92 1.44 -12.03
N ILE A 227 -3.68 1.30 -11.54
CA ILE A 227 -3.42 0.80 -10.17
C ILE A 227 -4.02 1.75 -9.13
N ALA A 228 -3.80 3.06 -9.25
CA ALA A 228 -4.35 4.05 -8.34
C ALA A 228 -5.89 4.04 -8.33
N ALA A 229 -6.52 3.92 -9.50
CA ALA A 229 -7.97 3.79 -9.61
C ALA A 229 -8.47 2.51 -8.97
N GLU A 230 -7.80 1.36 -9.18
CA GLU A 230 -8.14 0.07 -8.56
C GLU A 230 -8.13 0.16 -7.04
N LEU A 231 -7.07 0.76 -6.50
CA LEU A 231 -6.90 1.01 -5.08
C LEU A 231 -8.00 1.93 -4.54
N ALA A 232 -8.18 3.10 -5.14
CA ALA A 232 -9.14 4.08 -4.67
C ALA A 232 -10.59 3.58 -4.75
N THR A 233 -11.00 2.89 -5.83
CA THR A 233 -12.36 2.34 -5.94
C THR A 233 -12.63 1.23 -4.92
N ALA A 234 -11.62 0.41 -4.60
CA ALA A 234 -11.72 -0.60 -3.54
C ALA A 234 -11.90 0.04 -2.16
N ALA A 235 -11.26 1.19 -1.91
CA ALA A 235 -11.44 1.98 -0.69
C ALA A 235 -12.78 2.75 -0.64
N GLY A 236 -13.60 2.68 -1.69
CA GLY A 236 -14.88 3.38 -1.78
C GLY A 236 -14.82 4.76 -2.41
N THR A 237 -13.69 5.14 -2.99
CA THR A 237 -13.50 6.44 -3.64
C THR A 237 -13.83 6.35 -5.13
N THR A 238 -14.67 7.26 -5.64
CA THR A 238 -14.88 7.39 -7.09
C THR A 238 -13.65 8.03 -7.72
N THR A 239 -13.01 7.37 -8.68
CA THR A 239 -11.78 7.89 -9.31
C THR A 239 -12.06 8.45 -10.69
N VAL A 240 -11.50 9.60 -11.02
CA VAL A 240 -11.71 10.29 -12.29
C VAL A 240 -10.37 10.61 -12.94
N VAL A 241 -10.16 10.17 -14.17
CA VAL A 241 -9.02 10.57 -15.00
C VAL A 241 -9.49 11.64 -15.96
N MET A 242 -8.84 12.81 -15.94
CA MET A 242 -9.20 13.95 -16.79
C MET A 242 -7.98 14.82 -17.12
N HIS A 243 -8.12 15.67 -18.13
CA HIS A 243 -7.05 16.56 -18.57
C HIS A 243 -6.80 17.69 -17.56
N SER A 244 -5.53 17.94 -17.22
CA SER A 244 -5.20 18.98 -16.23
C SER A 244 -5.57 20.40 -16.69
N ALA A 245 -5.53 20.68 -17.99
CA ALA A 245 -5.88 22.00 -18.54
C ALA A 245 -7.38 22.35 -18.46
N HIS A 246 -8.23 21.44 -17.99
CA HIS A 246 -9.67 21.64 -17.80
C HIS A 246 -10.06 21.35 -16.35
N VAL A 247 -9.28 21.82 -15.38
CA VAL A 247 -9.49 21.52 -13.95
C VAL A 247 -10.86 21.97 -13.44
N GLU A 248 -11.42 23.02 -14.01
CA GLU A 248 -12.76 23.54 -13.75
C GLU A 248 -13.87 22.53 -14.08
N ASP A 249 -13.62 21.56 -14.97
CA ASP A 249 -14.59 20.50 -15.29
C ASP A 249 -14.90 19.61 -14.06
N ILE A 250 -14.08 19.66 -13.00
CA ILE A 250 -14.35 19.00 -11.71
C ILE A 250 -15.75 19.37 -11.20
N PHE A 251 -16.20 20.62 -11.35
CA PHE A 251 -17.53 21.04 -10.92
C PHE A 251 -18.62 20.28 -11.68
N GLY A 252 -18.48 20.17 -13.00
CA GLY A 252 -19.42 19.44 -13.86
C GLY A 252 -19.41 17.94 -13.58
N VAL A 253 -18.24 17.35 -13.29
CA VAL A 253 -18.12 15.94 -12.90
C VAL A 253 -18.81 15.66 -11.57
N ILE A 254 -18.69 16.55 -10.58
CA ILE A 254 -19.36 16.41 -9.28
C ILE A 254 -20.87 16.58 -9.43
N GLN A 255 -21.33 17.56 -10.20
CA GLN A 255 -22.76 17.85 -10.39
C GLN A 255 -23.49 16.82 -11.26
N GLY A 256 -22.84 16.34 -12.34
CA GLY A 256 -23.43 15.40 -13.30
C GLY A 256 -23.22 13.93 -12.97
N GLY A 257 -22.59 13.60 -11.84
CA GLY A 257 -22.33 12.23 -11.43
C GLY A 257 -23.44 11.64 -10.56
N ALA A 258 -23.64 10.32 -10.64
CA ALA A 258 -24.17 9.55 -9.51
C ALA A 258 -23.31 9.93 -8.29
N GLY A 259 -23.88 10.68 -7.35
CA GLY A 259 -23.16 11.16 -6.18
C GLY A 259 -22.60 9.99 -5.35
N PRO A 260 -21.93 10.27 -4.21
CA PRO A 260 -21.48 9.23 -3.28
C PRO A 260 -22.62 8.30 -2.84
N SER A 261 -23.88 8.73 -2.96
CA SER A 261 -25.11 7.99 -2.63
C SER A 261 -25.88 7.45 -3.84
N GLY A 262 -25.40 7.61 -5.07
CA GLY A 262 -26.16 7.25 -6.27
C GLY A 262 -26.40 5.75 -6.34
N GLN A 263 -27.66 5.33 -6.20
CA GLN A 263 -28.08 3.99 -6.58
C GLN A 263 -27.62 3.71 -8.02
N VAL A 264 -27.15 2.48 -8.23
CA VAL A 264 -26.55 1.94 -9.47
C VAL A 264 -27.43 2.11 -10.74
N SER A 265 -28.70 2.55 -10.56
CA SER A 265 -29.71 2.70 -11.61
C SER A 265 -29.64 4.02 -12.40
N GLU A 266 -28.89 5.03 -11.95
CA GLU A 266 -28.69 6.26 -12.72
C GLU A 266 -27.21 6.40 -13.11
N THR A 267 -26.75 5.54 -14.01
CA THR A 267 -25.56 5.89 -14.80
C THR A 267 -25.82 7.22 -15.49
N PRO A 268 -24.98 8.25 -15.29
CA PRO A 268 -25.00 9.43 -16.14
C PRO A 268 -24.98 8.96 -17.59
N ARG A 269 -25.82 9.55 -18.46
CA ARG A 269 -25.76 9.27 -19.89
C ARG A 269 -24.31 9.49 -20.32
N LEU A 270 -23.73 8.53 -21.04
CA LEU A 270 -22.30 8.51 -21.42
C LEU A 270 -21.85 9.80 -22.14
N ASP A 271 -22.82 10.56 -22.67
CA ASP A 271 -22.64 11.77 -23.47
C ASP A 271 -22.89 13.09 -22.72
N ASP A 272 -23.45 13.07 -21.50
CA ASP A 272 -23.70 14.30 -20.73
C ASP A 272 -22.54 14.58 -19.75
N GLY A 273 -21.79 15.65 -20.01
CA GLY A 273 -20.77 16.20 -19.10
C GLY A 273 -19.32 16.10 -19.61
N PRO A 274 -18.36 16.66 -18.84
CA PRO A 274 -16.98 16.81 -19.28
C PRO A 274 -16.30 15.53 -19.77
N LEU A 275 -15.41 15.64 -20.77
CA LEU A 275 -14.66 14.50 -21.30
C LEU A 275 -13.63 14.02 -20.26
N CYS A 276 -13.88 12.84 -19.69
CA CYS A 276 -13.12 12.19 -18.64
C CYS A 276 -13.45 10.68 -18.60
N THR A 277 -12.67 9.91 -17.84
CA THR A 277 -13.00 8.53 -17.46
C THR A 277 -13.33 8.45 -15.99
N ARG A 278 -14.49 7.88 -15.65
CA ARG A 278 -14.94 7.66 -14.28
C ARG A 278 -14.85 6.19 -13.91
N PHE A 279 -14.06 5.86 -12.92
CA PHE A 279 -14.03 4.56 -12.27
C PHE A 279 -14.99 4.60 -11.09
N LEU A 280 -16.05 3.78 -11.16
CA LEU A 280 -17.06 3.75 -10.12
C LEU A 280 -16.50 3.04 -8.88
N ARG A 281 -16.76 3.62 -7.71
CA ARG A 281 -16.47 2.97 -6.43
C ARG A 281 -17.21 1.65 -6.30
N HIS A 282 -16.69 0.73 -5.50
CA HIS A 282 -17.42 -0.50 -5.17
C HIS A 282 -18.63 -0.20 -4.26
N ASP A 283 -19.71 -0.97 -4.43
CA ASP A 283 -20.95 -0.86 -3.64
C ASP A 283 -20.74 -1.29 -2.19
N ASP A 284 -19.86 -2.27 -1.97
CA ASP A 284 -19.36 -2.69 -0.66
C ASP A 284 -17.90 -2.23 -0.51
N PRO A 285 -17.67 -0.94 -0.20
CA PRO A 285 -16.33 -0.39 -0.09
C PRO A 285 -15.62 -1.02 1.10
N MET A 286 -14.37 -1.41 0.88
CA MET A 286 -13.63 -2.23 1.82
C MET A 286 -13.03 -1.33 2.90
N ARG A 287 -13.83 -1.09 3.95
CA ARG A 287 -13.50 -0.16 5.04
C ARG A 287 -12.38 -0.66 5.97
N ASP A 288 -12.02 -1.94 5.88
CA ASP A 288 -11.08 -2.59 6.79
C ASP A 288 -9.61 -2.49 6.33
N ARG A 289 -8.79 -1.81 7.13
CA ARG A 289 -7.32 -1.64 6.96
C ARG A 289 -6.59 -2.96 6.68
N LYS A 290 -7.06 -4.08 7.24
CA LYS A 290 -6.45 -5.41 7.05
C LYS A 290 -6.55 -5.89 5.60
N TRP A 291 -7.66 -5.60 4.91
CA TRP A 291 -7.84 -5.97 3.51
C TRP A 291 -7.04 -5.05 2.57
N TRP A 292 -6.96 -3.75 2.90
CA TRP A 292 -6.13 -2.76 2.19
C TRP A 292 -4.65 -3.14 2.12
N ILE A 293 -4.11 -3.56 3.26
CA ILE A 293 -2.73 -4.06 3.36
C ILE A 293 -2.53 -5.33 2.54
N ALA A 294 -3.49 -6.25 2.58
CA ALA A 294 -3.37 -7.53 1.88
C ALA A 294 -3.57 -7.43 0.36
N HIS A 295 -4.32 -6.45 -0.14
CA HIS A 295 -4.73 -6.38 -1.56
C HIS A 295 -4.19 -5.17 -2.31
N GLY A 296 -3.86 -4.07 -1.63
CA GLY A 296 -3.32 -2.88 -2.27
C GLY A 296 -1.80 -2.91 -2.49
N LEU A 297 -1.09 -3.81 -1.81
CA LEU A 297 0.34 -4.02 -1.96
C LEU A 297 0.58 -5.11 -3.02
N HIS A 298 1.37 -4.80 -4.05
CA HIS A 298 1.90 -5.85 -4.92
C HIS A 298 2.77 -6.80 -4.09
N SER A 299 2.56 -8.09 -4.27
CA SER A 299 3.32 -9.12 -3.59
C SER A 299 4.77 -9.10 -4.08
N ALA A 300 5.71 -8.87 -3.17
CA ALA A 300 7.15 -8.80 -3.45
C ALA A 300 7.79 -10.20 -3.54
N GLY A 301 7.16 -11.21 -2.94
CA GLY A 301 7.58 -12.61 -3.06
C GLY A 301 6.48 -13.58 -2.60
N VAL A 302 6.89 -14.83 -2.40
CA VAL A 302 6.01 -15.96 -2.07
C VAL A 302 6.55 -16.68 -0.83
N ILE A 303 5.66 -17.01 0.09
CA ILE A 303 5.93 -17.90 1.21
C ILE A 303 5.07 -19.14 1.04
N ILE A 304 5.74 -20.29 0.95
CA ILE A 304 5.11 -21.60 0.83
C ILE A 304 5.07 -22.24 2.20
N MET A 305 3.87 -22.64 2.62
CA MET A 305 3.61 -23.24 3.92
C MET A 305 3.08 -24.66 3.79
N ASP A 306 3.20 -25.45 4.84
CA ASP A 306 2.60 -26.78 4.89
C ASP A 306 1.10 -26.72 5.20
N GLU A 307 0.41 -27.84 5.00
CA GLU A 307 -1.03 -27.96 5.24
C GLU A 307 -1.41 -27.81 6.73
N GLY A 308 -0.49 -28.15 7.65
CA GLY A 308 -0.68 -27.96 9.08
C GLY A 308 -0.71 -26.48 9.47
N ALA A 309 0.16 -25.69 8.86
CA ALA A 309 0.20 -24.24 8.99
C ALA A 309 -1.11 -23.61 8.51
N LEU A 310 -1.61 -24.03 7.33
CA LEU A 310 -2.91 -23.56 6.81
C LEU A 310 -4.07 -23.89 7.77
N ARG A 311 -4.14 -25.13 8.28
CA ARG A 311 -5.15 -25.51 9.28
C ARG A 311 -5.02 -24.69 10.56
N GLY A 312 -3.79 -24.39 10.99
CA GLY A 312 -3.52 -23.54 12.14
C GLY A 312 -4.06 -22.12 11.93
N LEU A 313 -3.79 -21.51 10.78
CA LEU A 313 -4.24 -20.16 10.42
C LEU A 313 -5.78 -20.03 10.36
N GLN A 314 -6.48 -21.11 10.04
CA GLN A 314 -7.95 -21.13 10.02
C GLN A 314 -8.59 -21.17 11.41
N ARG A 315 -7.83 -21.49 12.48
CA ARG A 315 -8.35 -21.50 13.85
C ARG A 315 -8.44 -20.09 14.40
N LYS A 316 -9.53 -19.79 15.12
CA LYS A 316 -9.76 -18.47 15.74
C LYS A 316 -8.66 -18.09 16.74
N GLU A 317 -8.10 -19.06 17.48
CA GLU A 317 -7.05 -18.77 18.47
C GLU A 317 -5.71 -18.36 17.84
N SER A 318 -5.47 -18.67 16.56
CA SER A 318 -4.20 -18.36 15.89
C SER A 318 -4.02 -16.86 15.59
N GLY A 319 -5.12 -16.09 15.62
CA GLY A 319 -5.13 -14.69 15.20
C GLY A 319 -4.79 -14.46 13.72
N GLY A 320 -4.74 -15.51 12.89
CA GLY A 320 -4.41 -15.42 11.46
C GLY A 320 -2.96 -15.04 11.19
N ARG A 321 -2.01 -15.55 11.97
CA ARG A 321 -0.58 -15.25 11.87
C ARG A 321 0.23 -16.53 11.62
N LEU A 322 1.18 -16.47 10.68
CA LEU A 322 2.00 -17.63 10.31
C LEU A 322 3.23 -17.73 11.21
N LEU A 323 3.45 -18.90 11.79
CA LEU A 323 4.65 -19.22 12.54
C LEU A 323 5.77 -19.73 11.62
N PRO A 324 7.05 -19.50 11.96
CA PRO A 324 8.19 -20.01 11.19
C PRO A 324 8.15 -21.53 11.00
N ALA A 325 7.65 -22.25 12.01
CA ALA A 325 7.53 -23.71 12.00
C ALA A 325 6.71 -24.26 10.82
N GLY A 326 5.75 -23.47 10.33
CA GLY A 326 4.88 -23.85 9.21
C GLY A 326 5.41 -23.46 7.83
N VAL A 327 6.57 -22.78 7.75
CA VAL A 327 7.17 -22.35 6.48
C VAL A 327 8.02 -23.47 5.90
N VAL A 328 7.73 -23.82 4.65
CA VAL A 328 8.44 -24.85 3.88
C VAL A 328 9.50 -24.22 2.98
N ARG A 329 9.13 -23.15 2.27
CA ARG A 329 10.00 -22.49 1.28
C ARG A 329 9.64 -21.02 1.17
N VAL A 330 10.65 -20.21 0.83
CA VAL A 330 10.53 -18.78 0.57
C VAL A 330 11.03 -18.54 -0.86
N GLU A 331 10.28 -17.79 -1.66
CA GLU A 331 10.64 -17.48 -3.04
C GLU A 331 10.57 -15.97 -3.32
N GLY A 332 11.57 -15.48 -4.05
CA GLY A 332 11.70 -14.08 -4.39
C GLY A 332 12.26 -13.22 -3.25
N PRO A 333 12.98 -12.15 -3.57
CA PRO A 333 13.49 -11.22 -2.57
C PRO A 333 12.37 -10.31 -2.07
N PHE A 334 12.21 -10.26 -0.75
CA PHE A 334 11.34 -9.27 -0.10
C PHE A 334 11.94 -8.82 1.24
N ALA A 335 11.59 -7.60 1.63
CA ALA A 335 11.93 -6.99 2.91
C ALA A 335 10.82 -7.23 3.95
N SER A 336 11.12 -6.97 5.23
CA SER A 336 10.08 -6.90 6.25
C SER A 336 9.03 -5.84 5.90
N HIS A 337 7.81 -6.07 6.34
CA HIS A 337 6.59 -5.30 6.09
C HIS A 337 6.16 -5.22 4.61
N GLN A 338 6.73 -6.06 3.73
CA GLN A 338 6.24 -6.22 2.37
C GLN A 338 5.16 -7.30 2.28
N ALA A 339 4.21 -7.10 1.36
CA ALA A 339 3.20 -8.10 1.08
C ALA A 339 3.83 -9.30 0.36
N VAL A 340 3.43 -10.49 0.77
CA VAL A 340 3.87 -11.76 0.20
C VAL A 340 2.66 -12.60 -0.16
N LYS A 341 2.75 -13.36 -1.25
CA LYS A 341 1.78 -14.40 -1.56
C LYS A 341 1.95 -15.57 -0.60
N LEU A 342 0.85 -16.16 -0.20
CA LEU A 342 0.82 -17.34 0.64
C LEU A 342 0.35 -18.51 -0.20
N VAL A 343 1.20 -19.53 -0.29
CA VAL A 343 0.94 -20.74 -1.06
C VAL A 343 0.97 -21.92 -0.10
N VAL A 344 -0.02 -22.79 -0.15
CA VAL A 344 0.00 -24.05 0.59
C VAL A 344 0.55 -25.16 -0.31
N ARG A 345 1.52 -25.92 0.20
CA ARG A 345 1.98 -27.16 -0.42
C ARG A 345 1.24 -28.33 0.21
N ARG A 346 0.43 -29.05 -0.57
CA ARG A 346 -0.34 -30.23 -0.12
C ARG A 346 -0.19 -31.40 -1.09
N ARG A 347 -0.44 -32.63 -0.63
CA ARG A 347 -0.40 -33.81 -1.51
C ARG A 347 -1.60 -33.79 -2.45
N ARG A 348 -1.38 -34.13 -3.73
CA ARG A 348 -2.45 -34.34 -4.70
C ARG A 348 -3.35 -35.45 -4.20
N ARG A 349 -4.68 -35.21 -4.19
CA ARG A 349 -5.62 -36.29 -3.89
C ARG A 349 -5.64 -37.24 -5.10
N PRO A 350 -5.53 -38.57 -4.90
CA PRO A 350 -5.73 -39.50 -6.01
C PRO A 350 -7.14 -39.31 -6.57
N THR A 351 -7.24 -39.00 -7.86
CA THR A 351 -8.50 -39.02 -8.59
C THR A 351 -9.00 -40.46 -8.60
N LEU A 352 -10.05 -40.75 -7.81
CA LEU A 352 -10.79 -42.00 -7.94
C LEU A 352 -11.31 -42.09 -9.38
N PRO A 353 -11.03 -43.19 -10.12
CA PRO A 353 -11.57 -43.35 -11.46
C PRO A 353 -13.10 -43.39 -11.40
N ALA A 354 -13.72 -42.65 -12.32
CA ALA A 354 -15.16 -42.57 -12.49
C ALA A 354 -15.70 -43.89 -13.08
N SER A 355 -15.83 -44.93 -12.26
CA SER A 355 -16.55 -46.15 -12.62
C SER A 355 -16.75 -47.10 -11.43
N ILE A 356 -17.57 -46.69 -10.46
CA ILE A 356 -18.46 -47.63 -9.75
C ILE A 356 -19.83 -46.97 -9.64
N GLN A 357 -20.60 -47.04 -10.73
CA GLN A 357 -22.05 -47.07 -10.63
C GLN A 357 -22.42 -48.48 -10.17
N LEU A 358 -22.78 -48.61 -8.89
CA LEU A 358 -23.55 -49.76 -8.41
C LEU A 358 -24.97 -49.27 -8.16
N THR A 359 -25.84 -49.69 -9.06
CA THR A 359 -27.28 -49.49 -9.02
C THR A 359 -27.93 -50.42 -8.00
N ALA A 360 -28.80 -49.81 -7.19
CA ALA A 360 -30.04 -50.31 -6.59
C ALA A 360 -30.00 -51.54 -5.66
N SER A 361 -30.49 -51.36 -4.43
CA SER A 361 -31.86 -51.77 -4.12
C SER A 361 -32.36 -51.15 -2.80
N SER A 362 -33.64 -50.82 -2.84
CA SER A 362 -34.56 -50.37 -1.79
C SER A 362 -34.50 -51.16 -0.49
N GLU A 363 -34.55 -50.46 0.64
CA GLU A 363 -35.37 -50.90 1.78
C GLU A 363 -35.81 -49.69 2.62
N THR A 364 -37.13 -49.58 2.75
CA THR A 364 -37.86 -48.62 3.57
C THR A 364 -37.74 -48.99 5.05
N SER A 365 -37.32 -48.06 5.90
CA SER A 365 -37.84 -48.03 7.28
C SER A 365 -37.80 -46.62 7.86
N SER A 366 -39.00 -46.19 8.21
CA SER A 366 -39.34 -45.03 9.02
C SER A 366 -38.89 -45.23 10.47
N THR A 367 -38.20 -44.26 11.07
CA THR A 367 -38.33 -43.98 12.50
C THR A 367 -37.91 -42.54 12.81
N SER A 368 -38.87 -41.82 13.39
CA SER A 368 -38.80 -40.48 13.97
C SER A 368 -37.89 -40.40 15.21
N PRO A 369 -37.36 -39.22 15.56
CA PRO A 369 -36.64 -39.02 16.81
C PRO A 369 -37.62 -38.80 17.98
N PRO A 370 -37.34 -39.31 19.20
CA PRO A 370 -38.20 -39.06 20.35
C PRO A 370 -37.91 -37.69 20.98
N PRO A 371 -38.89 -37.10 21.70
CA PRO A 371 -38.81 -35.75 22.23
C PRO A 371 -38.14 -35.69 23.61
N SER A 372 -37.80 -34.46 23.98
CA SER A 372 -37.28 -34.01 25.27
C SER A 372 -38.15 -34.43 26.47
N PRO A 373 -37.57 -34.54 27.68
CA PRO A 373 -38.32 -34.34 28.91
C PRO A 373 -38.04 -32.94 29.50
N ARG A 374 -39.12 -32.26 29.88
CA ARG A 374 -39.14 -31.08 30.75
C ARG A 374 -39.68 -31.51 32.13
N LEU A 375 -39.30 -30.73 33.14
CA LEU A 375 -39.84 -30.58 34.50
C LEU A 375 -39.34 -31.57 35.57
N ALA A 376 -38.66 -31.04 36.59
CA ALA A 376 -39.34 -30.64 37.83
C ALA A 376 -38.43 -29.76 38.71
N ASP A 377 -39.10 -28.88 39.46
CA ASP A 377 -38.63 -27.96 40.48
C ASP A 377 -37.74 -28.60 41.55
N HIS A 378 -36.77 -27.84 42.06
CA HIS A 378 -36.58 -27.69 43.51
C HIS A 378 -35.89 -26.36 43.83
N SER A 379 -36.46 -25.67 44.80
CA SER A 379 -36.10 -24.39 45.39
C SER A 379 -34.98 -24.49 46.44
N GLU A 380 -34.43 -23.33 46.79
CA GLU A 380 -33.51 -23.00 47.91
C GLU A 380 -32.02 -23.37 47.67
N ASN A 381 -31.00 -22.56 47.99
CA ASN A 381 -30.86 -21.57 49.06
C ASN A 381 -29.74 -20.53 48.74
N VAL A 382 -29.77 -19.45 49.51
CA VAL A 382 -29.06 -18.16 49.42
C VAL A 382 -27.53 -18.22 49.63
N SER A 383 -26.75 -17.41 48.88
CA SER A 383 -25.76 -16.41 49.40
C SER A 383 -24.96 -15.69 48.28
N PRO A 384 -24.71 -14.36 48.38
CA PRO A 384 -24.20 -13.55 47.27
C PRO A 384 -22.66 -13.40 47.26
N LEU A 385 -22.07 -13.35 46.05
CA LEU A 385 -20.67 -12.96 45.80
C LEU A 385 -20.57 -11.43 45.62
N PRO A 386 -19.50 -10.77 46.11
CA PRO A 386 -19.37 -9.31 46.08
C PRO A 386 -18.91 -8.76 44.73
N ALA A 387 -19.42 -7.56 44.41
CA ALA A 387 -19.08 -6.76 43.24
C ALA A 387 -17.63 -6.22 43.27
N PRO A 388 -16.95 -6.07 42.12
CA PRO A 388 -15.61 -5.49 42.07
C PRO A 388 -15.65 -3.96 42.08
N GLN A 389 -14.89 -3.34 42.98
CA GLN A 389 -14.60 -1.89 42.97
C GLN A 389 -13.46 -1.56 41.99
N PRO A 390 -13.46 -0.37 41.35
CA PRO A 390 -12.39 0.05 40.46
C PRO A 390 -11.18 0.61 41.23
N GLY A 391 -10.03 -0.04 41.07
CA GLY A 391 -8.74 0.43 41.57
C GLY A 391 -7.98 1.26 40.52
N THR A 392 -7.84 2.56 40.78
CA THR A 392 -7.04 3.51 40.00
C THR A 392 -5.57 3.43 40.41
N PRO A 393 -4.60 3.19 39.51
CA PRO A 393 -3.19 3.39 39.83
C PRO A 393 -2.79 4.86 39.70
N ASN A 394 -2.17 5.37 40.76
CA ASN A 394 -1.66 6.73 40.93
C ASN A 394 -0.32 6.88 40.17
N ILE A 395 -0.26 7.78 39.18
CA ILE A 395 0.98 8.11 38.44
C ILE A 395 1.44 9.50 38.89
N GLN A 396 2.62 9.57 39.51
CA GLN A 396 3.28 10.83 39.84
C GLN A 396 4.04 11.39 38.62
N PRO A 397 4.06 12.72 38.42
CA PRO A 397 4.72 13.35 37.27
C PRO A 397 6.23 13.45 37.48
N ALA A 398 7.00 12.82 36.59
CA ALA A 398 8.43 13.10 36.44
C ALA A 398 8.62 14.23 35.43
N LEU A 399 9.01 15.40 35.94
CA LEU A 399 9.53 16.52 35.16
C LEU A 399 10.81 16.10 34.44
N SER A 400 10.93 16.38 33.15
CA SER A 400 12.24 16.65 32.58
C SER A 400 12.15 17.66 31.45
N LEU A 401 13.08 18.61 31.55
CA LEU A 401 13.05 19.97 31.02
C LEU A 401 13.42 20.03 29.53
N SER A 402 12.73 20.92 28.83
CA SER A 402 13.17 21.52 27.57
C SER A 402 14.48 22.29 27.75
N SER A 403 15.44 22.11 26.85
CA SER A 403 16.40 23.17 26.52
C SER A 403 16.94 23.01 25.10
N SER A 404 16.47 23.89 24.22
CA SER A 404 17.20 24.31 23.03
C SER A 404 18.41 25.14 23.45
N ILE A 405 19.57 24.95 22.81
CA ILE A 405 20.48 26.02 22.38
C ILE A 405 21.58 25.41 21.50
N ALA A 406 21.77 26.04 20.35
CA ALA A 406 22.90 25.84 19.47
C ALA A 406 24.14 26.54 20.04
N SER A 407 25.30 25.90 19.97
CA SER A 407 26.59 26.58 19.75
C SER A 407 27.61 25.57 19.24
N LEU A 408 28.15 25.86 18.07
CA LEU A 408 29.30 25.21 17.43
C LEU A 408 30.58 25.62 18.16
N ASP A 409 31.54 24.69 18.30
CA ASP A 409 32.90 24.92 17.83
C ASP A 409 33.71 23.60 17.69
N PRO A 410 34.74 23.56 16.80
CA PRO A 410 35.32 22.34 16.27
C PRO A 410 36.67 22.00 16.92
N LEU A 411 36.85 20.76 17.39
CA LEU A 411 38.20 20.26 17.68
C LEU A 411 38.38 18.79 17.24
N SER A 412 39.21 18.67 16.23
CA SER A 412 39.98 17.51 15.81
C SER A 412 40.70 16.83 16.97
N ARG A 413 40.32 15.58 17.27
CA ARG A 413 41.24 14.59 17.86
C ARG A 413 40.98 13.23 17.23
N SER A 414 41.98 12.77 16.48
CA SER A 414 42.10 11.43 15.94
C SER A 414 42.18 10.41 17.08
N VAL A 415 41.17 9.56 17.19
CA VAL A 415 41.22 8.32 18.00
C VAL A 415 41.93 7.26 17.15
N PRO A 416 42.97 6.55 17.65
CA PRO A 416 43.59 5.46 16.91
C PRO A 416 42.61 4.27 16.82
N PRO A 417 42.62 3.50 15.72
CA PRO A 417 41.71 2.38 15.56
C PRO A 417 42.01 1.27 16.58
N SER A 418 40.94 0.65 17.08
CA SER A 418 41.02 -0.48 18.00
C SER A 418 41.80 -1.65 17.36
N PRO A 419 42.55 -2.45 18.16
CA PRO A 419 43.28 -3.64 17.69
C PRO A 419 42.42 -4.65 16.92
N ALA A 420 41.10 -4.63 17.10
CA ALA A 420 40.16 -5.52 16.42
C ALA A 420 39.96 -5.15 14.94
N MET A 421 40.08 -3.86 14.59
CA MET A 421 39.90 -3.39 13.21
C MET A 421 41.15 -3.61 12.35
N THR A 422 42.34 -3.58 12.95
CA THR A 422 43.61 -3.91 12.29
C THR A 422 43.70 -5.41 12.00
N ALA A 423 43.26 -6.26 12.93
CA ALA A 423 43.21 -7.71 12.73
C ALA A 423 42.19 -8.15 11.66
N LEU A 424 41.09 -7.41 11.49
CA LEU A 424 40.11 -7.65 10.43
C LEU A 424 40.63 -7.22 9.05
N SER A 425 41.38 -6.11 9.00
CA SER A 425 41.95 -5.56 7.76
C SER A 425 43.11 -6.43 7.24
N GLU A 426 43.93 -7.00 8.12
CA GLU A 426 44.97 -7.99 7.75
C GLU A 426 44.39 -9.35 7.32
N ARG A 427 43.24 -9.75 7.85
CA ARG A 427 42.52 -10.96 7.39
C ARG A 427 41.82 -10.75 6.05
N LEU A 428 41.29 -9.56 5.79
CA LEU A 428 40.66 -9.23 4.50
C LEU A 428 41.69 -9.03 3.38
N ALA A 429 42.88 -8.50 3.68
CA ALA A 429 43.95 -8.33 2.68
C ALA A 429 44.63 -9.65 2.25
N LYS A 430 44.49 -10.74 3.03
CA LYS A 430 45.04 -12.08 2.68
C LYS A 430 44.05 -13.00 1.95
N THR A 431 42.83 -12.55 1.66
CA THR A 431 41.80 -13.40 1.01
C THR A 431 41.45 -12.92 -0.42
N THR A 432 42.22 -12.00 -0.98
CA THR A 432 42.17 -11.67 -2.40
C THR A 432 43.52 -12.05 -3.00
N MET A 433 43.49 -12.95 -3.99
CA MET A 433 44.61 -13.58 -4.72
C MET A 433 44.88 -15.04 -4.31
N GLU A 434 43.95 -15.93 -4.63
CA GLU A 434 44.24 -17.26 -5.19
C GLU A 434 42.92 -17.91 -5.65
N GLY A 435 42.79 -18.15 -6.95
CA GLY A 435 41.70 -18.92 -7.52
C GLY A 435 42.03 -20.42 -7.50
N GLY A 436 40.99 -21.26 -7.40
CA GLY A 436 41.09 -22.69 -7.74
C GLY A 436 40.47 -23.63 -6.71
N GLN A 437 39.32 -24.21 -7.07
CA GLN A 437 38.85 -25.56 -6.69
C GLN A 437 39.19 -26.05 -5.26
N GLY A 438 38.34 -25.75 -4.27
CA GLY A 438 38.59 -26.28 -2.92
C GLY A 438 37.56 -25.98 -1.85
N SER A 439 36.25 -26.05 -2.13
CA SER A 439 35.24 -25.85 -1.06
C SER A 439 33.90 -26.57 -1.27
N VAL A 440 33.84 -27.57 -2.16
CA VAL A 440 32.64 -28.43 -2.36
C VAL A 440 32.67 -29.71 -1.51
N LYS A 441 33.78 -30.02 -0.80
CA LYS A 441 33.89 -31.29 -0.04
C LYS A 441 33.50 -31.22 1.44
N VAL A 442 33.48 -30.05 2.09
CA VAL A 442 33.23 -29.97 3.54
C VAL A 442 31.73 -29.93 3.90
N VAL A 443 30.85 -29.59 2.94
CA VAL A 443 29.40 -29.58 3.16
C VAL A 443 28.77 -30.98 2.98
N HIS A 444 29.49 -31.92 2.35
CA HIS A 444 28.96 -33.24 2.05
C HIS A 444 29.20 -34.27 3.18
N GLU A 445 30.17 -34.04 4.07
CA GLU A 445 30.51 -34.96 5.18
C GLU A 445 29.69 -34.75 6.45
N LEU A 446 29.03 -33.59 6.63
CA LEU A 446 28.16 -33.32 7.78
C LEU A 446 26.69 -33.75 7.57
N ALA A 447 26.27 -34.01 6.33
CA ALA A 447 24.91 -34.46 6.00
C ALA A 447 24.67 -35.96 6.30
N VAL A 448 25.73 -36.78 6.32
CA VAL A 448 25.62 -38.24 6.52
C VAL A 448 25.36 -38.61 7.99
N ALA A 449 25.63 -37.72 8.94
CA ALA A 449 25.41 -37.96 10.37
C ALA A 449 23.98 -37.64 10.86
N ARG A 450 23.08 -37.13 10.00
CA ARG A 450 21.73 -36.69 10.40
C ARG A 450 20.56 -37.45 9.75
N GLY A 451 20.78 -38.66 9.23
CA GLY A 451 19.66 -39.55 8.86
C GLY A 451 18.60 -38.92 7.95
N GLU A 452 18.98 -37.94 7.11
CA GLU A 452 18.09 -37.32 6.15
C GLU A 452 17.94 -38.25 4.95
N ARG A 453 16.73 -38.76 4.73
CA ARG A 453 16.40 -39.48 3.50
C ARG A 453 16.49 -38.49 2.34
N THR A 454 17.39 -38.75 1.41
CA THR A 454 17.46 -38.08 0.13
C THR A 454 16.17 -38.34 -0.65
N LEU A 455 15.35 -37.31 -0.85
CA LEU A 455 14.15 -37.36 -1.69
C LEU A 455 14.60 -37.66 -3.13
N THR A 456 14.17 -38.79 -3.68
CA THR A 456 14.41 -39.15 -5.08
C THR A 456 13.47 -38.37 -6.00
N ALA A 457 13.89 -38.11 -7.24
CA ALA A 457 13.11 -37.39 -8.27
C ALA A 457 11.72 -38.00 -8.63
N ALA A 458 11.33 -39.11 -7.99
CA ALA A 458 9.99 -39.69 -8.06
C ALA A 458 8.96 -39.00 -7.14
N ASP A 459 9.37 -38.16 -6.19
CA ASP A 459 8.49 -37.54 -5.18
C ASP A 459 7.91 -36.16 -5.59
N GLU A 460 8.39 -35.52 -6.67
CA GLU A 460 7.89 -34.21 -7.10
C GLU A 460 6.52 -34.26 -7.80
N GLY A 461 6.08 -35.44 -8.25
CA GLY A 461 4.79 -35.61 -8.95
C GLY A 461 3.55 -35.59 -8.04
N ASP A 462 3.75 -35.67 -6.72
CA ASP A 462 2.69 -35.98 -5.75
C ASP A 462 2.21 -34.76 -4.94
N TRP A 463 2.80 -33.59 -5.16
CA TRP A 463 2.48 -32.35 -4.45
C TRP A 463 1.89 -31.30 -5.39
N GLU A 464 0.92 -30.55 -4.88
CA GLU A 464 0.39 -29.35 -5.51
C GLU A 464 0.59 -28.14 -4.62
N GLU A 465 0.85 -27.01 -5.26
CA GLU A 465 1.01 -25.70 -4.64
C GLU A 465 -0.18 -24.84 -5.03
N VAL A 466 -0.96 -24.42 -4.03
CA VAL A 466 -2.18 -23.63 -4.23
C VAL A 466 -2.02 -22.30 -3.53
N GLU A 467 -2.17 -21.20 -4.28
CA GLU A 467 -2.21 -19.86 -3.70
C GLU A 467 -3.47 -19.72 -2.84
N VAL A 468 -3.29 -19.44 -1.55
CA VAL A 468 -4.39 -19.37 -0.56
C VAL A 468 -4.67 -17.96 -0.10
N GLY A 469 -3.74 -17.02 -0.27
CA GLY A 469 -3.94 -15.65 0.18
C GLY A 469 -2.68 -14.79 0.10
N LYS A 470 -2.71 -13.68 0.83
CA LYS A 470 -1.60 -12.75 0.99
C LYS A 470 -1.47 -12.31 2.45
N GLY A 471 -0.28 -11.91 2.86
CA GLY A 471 -0.02 -11.33 4.18
C GLY A 471 1.20 -10.42 4.18
N LEU A 472 1.52 -9.80 5.31
CA LEU A 472 2.74 -9.01 5.47
C LEU A 472 3.84 -9.85 6.12
N ALA A 473 5.00 -9.91 5.48
CA ALA A 473 6.18 -10.52 6.09
C ALA A 473 6.69 -9.65 7.24
N LEU A 474 6.97 -10.22 8.41
CA LEU A 474 7.57 -9.49 9.55
C LEU A 474 9.09 -9.50 9.53
N TYR A 475 9.69 -10.41 8.75
CA TYR A 475 11.11 -10.54 8.52
C TYR A 475 11.40 -10.53 7.02
N ASN A 476 12.64 -10.21 6.62
CA ASN A 476 13.00 -10.27 5.21
C ASN A 476 13.14 -11.73 4.72
N SER A 477 13.12 -11.92 3.40
CA SER A 477 13.20 -13.23 2.75
C SER A 477 14.38 -14.10 3.22
N SER A 478 15.57 -13.52 3.36
CA SER A 478 16.78 -14.22 3.83
C SER A 478 16.68 -14.60 5.32
N GLU A 479 16.04 -13.77 6.14
CA GLU A 479 15.81 -14.07 7.54
C GLU A 479 14.80 -15.18 7.72
N ILE A 480 13.64 -15.11 7.03
CA ILE A 480 12.62 -16.17 7.05
C ILE A 480 13.22 -17.48 6.55
N ASP A 481 14.06 -17.46 5.52
CA ASP A 481 14.70 -18.67 5.00
C ASP A 481 15.63 -19.33 6.04
N ARG A 482 16.27 -18.54 6.90
CA ARG A 482 17.11 -19.04 8.01
C ARG A 482 16.29 -19.59 9.18
N ILE A 483 15.08 -19.06 9.40
CA ILE A 483 14.20 -19.48 10.51
C ILE A 483 13.06 -20.41 10.10
N LYS A 484 12.94 -20.79 8.82
CA LYS A 484 11.86 -21.68 8.36
C LYS A 484 11.93 -23.05 9.06
N GLY A 485 10.78 -23.60 9.43
CA GLY A 485 10.66 -24.91 10.07
C GLY A 485 11.03 -24.96 11.56
N MET A 486 11.46 -23.86 12.18
CA MET A 486 11.83 -23.86 13.61
C MET A 486 10.73 -23.28 14.52
N LYS A 487 10.81 -23.58 15.83
CA LYS A 487 9.93 -22.98 16.84
C LYS A 487 10.34 -21.52 17.09
N SER A 488 9.35 -20.63 17.31
CA SER A 488 9.56 -19.20 17.51
C SER A 488 10.55 -18.85 18.63
N SER A 489 10.66 -19.70 19.65
CA SER A 489 11.64 -19.55 20.74
C SER A 489 13.11 -19.56 20.28
N HIS A 490 13.40 -20.00 19.05
CA HIS A 490 14.76 -20.06 18.50
C HIS A 490 15.08 -18.87 17.58
N ILE A 491 14.13 -17.97 17.31
CA ILE A 491 14.34 -16.85 16.38
C ILE A 491 15.48 -15.95 16.87
N GLU A 492 15.45 -15.56 18.14
CA GLU A 492 16.47 -14.67 18.73
C GLU A 492 17.86 -15.31 18.69
N GLN A 493 17.95 -16.62 18.92
CA GLN A 493 19.22 -17.35 18.85
C GLN A 493 19.80 -17.37 17.43
N VAL A 494 18.96 -17.42 16.40
CA VAL A 494 19.40 -17.54 15.00
C VAL A 494 19.64 -16.16 14.36
N LEU A 495 18.78 -15.19 14.62
CA LEU A 495 18.84 -13.87 14.00
C LEU A 495 19.57 -12.83 14.86
N GLY A 496 19.77 -13.10 16.15
CA GLY A 496 20.33 -12.15 17.11
C GLY A 496 19.32 -11.12 17.64
N TYR A 497 18.05 -11.22 17.22
CA TYR A 497 16.94 -10.39 17.68
C TYR A 497 15.60 -11.11 17.43
N CYS A 498 14.53 -10.68 18.08
CA CYS A 498 13.17 -11.15 17.84
C CYS A 498 12.20 -9.97 17.77
N GLU A 499 11.74 -9.63 16.56
CA GLU A 499 10.68 -8.62 16.35
C GLU A 499 9.29 -9.20 16.64
N SER A 500 9.06 -10.49 16.34
CA SER A 500 7.78 -11.17 16.55
C SER A 500 7.96 -12.69 16.58
N GLU A 501 7.07 -13.39 17.30
CA GLU A 501 7.00 -14.86 17.25
C GLU A 501 6.50 -15.40 15.90
N HIS A 502 6.00 -14.52 15.02
CA HIS A 502 5.38 -14.86 13.74
C HIS A 502 6.22 -14.31 12.58
N VAL A 503 6.17 -14.99 11.45
CA VAL A 503 6.88 -14.58 10.22
C VAL A 503 5.98 -13.84 9.24
N VAL A 504 4.66 -14.07 9.30
CA VAL A 504 3.67 -13.33 8.51
C VAL A 504 2.49 -12.94 9.39
N ASP A 505 2.02 -11.70 9.25
CA ASP A 505 0.79 -11.23 9.86
C ASP A 505 -0.22 -10.71 8.82
N SER A 506 -1.36 -10.21 9.32
CA SER A 506 -2.37 -9.54 8.50
C SER A 506 -2.83 -10.38 7.30
N ILE A 507 -2.92 -11.70 7.50
CA ILE A 507 -3.20 -12.66 6.44
C ILE A 507 -4.66 -12.50 5.99
N THR A 508 -4.84 -12.35 4.69
CA THR A 508 -6.16 -12.43 4.05
C THR A 508 -6.17 -13.57 3.05
N PHE A 509 -7.15 -14.45 3.20
CA PHE A 509 -7.38 -15.58 2.30
C PHE A 509 -8.16 -15.14 1.06
N PHE A 510 -7.85 -15.75 -0.07
CA PHE A 510 -8.72 -15.64 -1.23
C PHE A 510 -9.99 -16.48 -1.03
N PRO A 511 -11.13 -16.02 -1.58
CA PRO A 511 -12.40 -16.73 -1.46
C PRO A 511 -12.41 -18.10 -2.13
#